data_AF-A0A3A9SBE7-F1
#
_entry.id   AF-A0A3A9SBE7-F1
#
_cell.length_a   1.000
_cell.length_b   1.000
_cell.length_c   1.000
_cell.angle_alpha   90.00
_cell.angle_beta   90.00
_cell.angle_gamma   90.00
#
_symmetry.space_group_name_H-M   'P 1'
#
loop_
_entity.id
_entity.type
_entity.pdbx_description
1 polymer ?
#
loop_
_entity_poly.entity_id
_entity_poly.type
_entity_poly.pdbx_seq_one_letter_code
_entity_poly.pdbx_strand_id
1 'polypeptide(L)'
;MARKKENAEDMHEMEEISTSCPHCSAKHKDREDKEKKDLINRLKRIEGQVRGVEGMLENDAYCTDILVQVSAITSALNSFNKVLLANHMKSCVANNIREGNDEIIDELVVTLQKLMK
;
A
#
# COMPACT_ATOMS: atom_id res chain seq x y z
N MET A 1 46.36 -16.21 37.00
CA MET A 1 46.40 -14.82 36.50
C MET A 1 45.40 -14.70 35.35
N ALA A 2 44.37 -13.87 35.56
CA ALA A 2 43.71 -12.99 34.60
C ALA A 2 43.40 -13.51 33.16
N ARG A 3 42.11 -13.68 32.80
CA ARG A 3 41.28 -12.69 32.05
C ARG A 3 40.04 -13.34 31.39
N LYS A 4 38.88 -12.71 31.66
CA LYS A 4 37.69 -12.43 30.79
C LYS A 4 37.00 -13.63 30.09
N LYS A 5 35.73 -14.00 30.41
CA LYS A 5 34.44 -13.34 30.05
C LYS A 5 34.46 -12.91 28.56
N GLU A 6 33.69 -13.49 27.65
CA GLU A 6 32.24 -13.37 27.46
C GLU A 6 31.83 -14.33 26.32
N ASN A 7 30.63 -14.89 26.34
CA ASN A 7 29.86 -15.06 25.11
C ASN A 7 28.41 -14.78 25.47
N ALA A 8 28.03 -13.53 25.18
CA ALA A 8 26.70 -13.00 25.36
C ALA A 8 25.79 -13.54 24.26
N GLU A 9 24.59 -13.87 24.67
CA GLU A 9 23.42 -14.16 23.86
C GLU A 9 23.10 -12.92 23.02
N ASP A 10 23.21 -12.99 21.70
CA ASP A 10 22.80 -11.91 20.82
C ASP A 10 21.36 -12.17 20.37
N MET A 11 20.45 -11.77 21.26
CA MET A 11 19.04 -11.60 20.99
C MET A 11 18.89 -10.40 20.06
N HIS A 12 18.61 -10.66 18.78
CA HIS A 12 18.33 -9.59 17.85
C HIS A 12 16.93 -9.02 18.17
N GLU A 13 16.88 -8.05 19.08
CA GLU A 13 15.75 -7.17 19.31
C GLU A 13 15.40 -6.47 17.99
N MET A 14 14.31 -6.89 17.37
CA MET A 14 13.71 -6.14 16.28
C MET A 14 12.84 -5.06 16.92
N GLU A 15 13.39 -3.86 17.06
CA GLU A 15 12.65 -2.67 17.47
C GLU A 15 11.41 -2.49 16.58
N GLU A 16 10.24 -2.56 17.19
CA GLU A 16 8.98 -2.19 16.58
C GLU A 16 9.01 -0.70 16.22
N ILE A 17 9.22 -0.38 14.95
CA ILE A 17 8.94 0.95 14.42
C ILE A 17 7.42 1.09 14.37
N SER A 18 6.83 1.49 15.50
CA SER A 18 5.49 2.04 15.58
C SER A 18 5.49 3.40 14.86
N THR A 19 5.45 3.35 13.53
CA THR A 19 5.16 4.52 12.70
C THR A 19 3.68 4.81 12.87
N SER A 20 3.36 5.49 13.97
CA SER A 20 2.10 6.18 14.21
C SER A 20 1.93 7.22 13.09
N CYS A 21 1.31 6.78 11.99
CA CYS A 21 0.94 7.66 10.89
C CYS A 21 -0.30 8.44 11.34
N PRO A 22 -0.24 9.78 11.49
CA PRO A 22 -1.35 10.59 11.99
C PRO A 22 -2.56 10.66 11.05
N HIS A 23 -2.55 9.90 9.94
CA HIS A 23 -3.60 9.84 8.93
C HIS A 23 -4.21 8.42 8.78
N CYS A 24 -3.81 7.45 9.59
CA CYS A 24 -4.39 6.11 9.53
C CYS A 24 -5.44 5.93 10.63
N SER A 25 -6.64 5.48 10.25
CA SER A 25 -7.61 4.92 11.20
C SER A 25 -6.93 3.79 11.99
N ALA A 26 -7.24 3.65 13.28
CA ALA A 26 -6.63 2.65 14.18
C ALA A 26 -6.83 1.17 13.75
N LYS A 27 -7.41 0.92 12.57
CA LYS A 27 -7.60 -0.39 11.97
C LYS A 27 -6.40 -0.74 11.10
N HIS A 28 -5.56 -1.64 11.60
CA HIS A 28 -4.48 -2.25 10.84
C HIS A 28 -4.92 -3.61 10.28
N LYS A 29 -4.41 -3.97 9.09
CA LYS A 29 -4.53 -5.31 8.51
C LYS A 29 -3.13 -5.90 8.38
N ASP A 30 -2.91 -7.01 9.06
CA ASP A 30 -1.79 -7.89 8.76
C ASP A 30 -2.07 -8.60 7.42
N ARG A 31 -1.20 -8.34 6.45
CA ARG A 31 -1.33 -8.87 5.09
C ARG A 31 -0.40 -10.06 4.95
N GLU A 32 -0.85 -11.10 4.26
CA GLU A 32 0.05 -12.17 3.83
C GLU A 32 1.20 -11.59 3.00
N ASP A 33 2.39 -12.18 3.13
CA ASP A 33 3.61 -11.69 2.45
C ASP A 33 3.43 -11.60 0.93
N LYS A 34 2.69 -12.56 0.35
CA LYS A 34 2.38 -12.56 -1.08
C LYS A 34 1.50 -11.35 -1.46
N GLU A 35 0.42 -11.11 -0.74
CA GLU A 35 -0.46 -9.94 -0.95
C GLU A 35 0.35 -8.64 -0.84
N LYS A 36 1.13 -8.50 0.24
CA LYS A 36 1.96 -7.31 0.49
C LYS A 36 2.95 -7.09 -0.64
N LYS A 37 3.68 -8.14 -1.04
CA LYS A 37 4.68 -8.08 -2.13
C LYS A 37 4.04 -7.71 -3.47
N ASP A 38 2.89 -8.29 -3.80
CA ASP A 38 2.19 -8.01 -5.06
C ASP A 38 1.70 -6.55 -5.14
N LEU A 39 1.14 -6.03 -4.05
CA LEU A 39 0.72 -4.62 -3.95
C LEU A 39 1.90 -3.67 -4.06
N ILE A 40 3.00 -3.93 -3.32
CA ILE A 40 4.22 -3.11 -3.38
C ILE A 40 4.82 -3.14 -4.80
N ASN A 41 4.87 -4.29 -5.46
CA ASN A 41 5.40 -4.40 -6.81
C ASN A 41 4.57 -3.60 -7.83
N ARG A 42 3.26 -3.47 -7.64
CA ARG A 42 2.41 -2.60 -8.47
C ARG A 42 2.75 -1.14 -8.26
N LEU A 43 2.87 -0.71 -7.00
CA LEU A 43 3.26 0.67 -6.67
C LEU A 43 4.64 1.04 -7.20
N LYS A 44 5.63 0.14 -7.08
CA LYS A 44 6.99 0.37 -7.66
C LYS A 44 6.97 0.57 -9.18
N ARG A 45 6.09 -0.12 -9.89
CA ARG A 45 5.92 0.09 -11.35
C ARG A 45 5.30 1.45 -11.63
N ILE A 46 4.26 1.84 -10.88
CA ILE A 46 3.61 3.15 -10.99
C ILE A 46 4.61 4.27 -10.70
N GLU A 47 5.42 4.14 -9.65
CA GLU A 47 6.51 5.07 -9.32
C GLU A 47 7.53 5.20 -10.46
N GLY A 48 7.87 4.09 -11.13
CA GLY A 48 8.71 4.12 -12.33
C GLY A 48 8.08 4.90 -13.48
N GLN A 49 6.76 4.78 -13.68
CA GLN A 49 6.04 5.57 -14.69
C GLN A 49 6.03 7.06 -14.35
N VAL A 50 5.82 7.44 -13.09
CA VAL A 50 5.87 8.84 -12.63
C VAL A 50 7.25 9.44 -12.90
N ARG A 51 8.33 8.74 -12.53
CA ARG A 51 9.70 9.15 -12.86
C ARG A 51 9.94 9.28 -14.38
N GLY A 52 9.32 8.41 -15.17
CA GLY A 52 9.34 8.51 -16.62
C GLY A 52 8.73 9.83 -17.12
N VAL A 53 7.60 10.25 -16.55
CA VAL A 53 6.95 11.52 -16.87
C VAL A 53 7.80 12.72 -16.44
N GLU A 54 8.44 12.67 -15.28
CA GLU A 54 9.41 13.69 -14.85
C GLU A 54 10.53 13.84 -15.88
N GLY A 55 11.15 12.73 -16.31
CA GLY A 55 12.16 12.75 -17.36
C GLY A 55 11.64 13.27 -18.72
N MET A 56 10.37 13.03 -19.06
CA MET A 56 9.78 13.60 -20.28
C MET A 56 9.69 15.13 -20.20
N LEU A 57 9.38 15.69 -19.02
CA LEU A 57 9.37 17.14 -18.81
C LEU A 57 10.77 17.74 -18.90
N GLU A 58 11.76 17.09 -18.28
CA GLU A 58 13.16 17.53 -18.32
C GLU A 58 13.75 17.55 -19.74
N ASN A 59 13.21 16.71 -20.65
CA ASN A 59 13.63 16.64 -22.04
C ASN A 59 12.72 17.42 -23.00
N ASP A 60 11.87 18.32 -22.50
CA ASP A 60 10.92 19.12 -23.29
C ASP A 60 10.06 18.27 -24.25
N ALA A 61 9.65 17.06 -23.82
CA ALA A 61 8.87 16.15 -24.64
C ALA A 61 7.49 16.73 -24.99
N TYR A 62 6.92 16.25 -26.10
CA TYR A 62 5.64 16.75 -26.60
C TYR A 62 4.50 16.51 -25.61
N CYS A 63 3.70 17.55 -25.36
CA CYS A 63 2.64 17.53 -24.36
C CYS A 63 1.65 16.36 -24.54
N THR A 64 1.31 16.00 -25.77
CA THR A 64 0.38 14.90 -26.05
C THR A 64 0.95 13.56 -25.57
N ASP A 65 2.24 13.32 -25.72
CA ASP A 65 2.89 12.07 -25.29
C ASP A 65 2.93 12.00 -23.76
N ILE A 66 3.19 13.13 -23.10
CA ILE A 66 3.13 13.24 -21.63
C ILE A 66 1.71 12.92 -21.14
N LEU A 67 0.67 13.47 -21.77
CA LEU A 67 -0.72 13.20 -21.40
C LEU A 67 -1.08 11.71 -21.56
N VAL A 68 -0.57 11.04 -22.59
CA VAL A 68 -0.74 9.59 -22.76
C VAL A 68 -0.08 8.82 -21.62
N GLN A 69 1.14 9.18 -21.20
CA GLN A 69 1.80 8.52 -20.06
C GLN A 69 1.08 8.78 -18.74
N VAL A 70 0.57 9.99 -18.51
CA VAL A 70 -0.24 10.30 -17.32
C VAL A 70 -1.52 9.44 -17.32
N SER A 71 -2.20 9.28 -18.46
CA SER A 71 -3.36 8.40 -18.57
C SER A 71 -3.02 6.93 -18.26
N ALA A 72 -1.83 6.46 -18.66
CA ALA A 72 -1.34 5.13 -18.33
C ALA A 72 -1.09 4.97 -16.82
N ILE A 73 -0.56 6.00 -16.14
CA ILE A 73 -0.39 6.03 -14.68
C ILE A 73 -1.75 5.94 -13.98
N THR A 74 -2.73 6.77 -14.39
CA THR A 74 -4.08 6.72 -13.84
C THR A 74 -4.72 5.34 -14.01
N SER A 75 -4.53 4.71 -15.17
CA SER A 75 -5.03 3.36 -15.45
C SER A 75 -4.36 2.30 -14.54
N ALA A 76 -3.06 2.43 -14.30
CA ALA A 76 -2.32 1.55 -13.40
C ALA A 76 -2.77 1.72 -11.93
N LEU A 77 -3.00 2.96 -11.48
CA LEU A 77 -3.58 3.26 -10.16
C LEU A 77 -4.99 2.67 -10.01
N ASN A 78 -5.83 2.79 -11.04
CA ASN A 78 -7.16 2.16 -11.04
C ASN A 78 -7.07 0.63 -10.97
N SER A 79 -6.10 0.01 -11.65
CA SER A 79 -5.83 -1.43 -11.54
C SER A 79 -5.39 -1.81 -10.12
N PHE A 80 -4.51 -1.03 -9.51
CA PHE A 80 -4.08 -1.23 -8.12
C PHE A 80 -5.26 -1.14 -7.15
N ASN A 81 -6.09 -0.10 -7.26
CA ASN A 81 -7.27 0.11 -6.42
C ASN A 81 -8.25 -1.08 -6.49
N LYS A 82 -8.49 -1.63 -7.69
CA LYS A 82 -9.36 -2.81 -7.87
C LYS A 82 -8.85 -4.02 -7.09
N VAL A 83 -7.53 -4.27 -7.13
CA VAL A 83 -6.92 -5.40 -6.39
C VAL A 83 -7.01 -5.18 -4.89
N LEU A 84 -6.66 -3.98 -4.41
CA LEU A 84 -6.69 -3.65 -2.99
C LEU A 84 -8.12 -3.75 -2.43
N LEU A 85 -9.09 -3.20 -3.14
CA LEU A 85 -10.51 -3.25 -2.77
C LEU A 85 -11.02 -4.69 -2.73
N ALA A 86 -10.71 -5.50 -3.75
CA ALA A 86 -11.12 -6.91 -3.78
C ALA A 86 -10.56 -7.68 -2.58
N ASN A 87 -9.31 -7.42 -2.19
CA ASN A 87 -8.72 -8.04 -1.00
C ASN A 87 -9.43 -7.56 0.28
N HIS A 88 -9.72 -6.28 0.40
CA HIS A 88 -10.45 -5.72 1.54
C HIS A 88 -11.85 -6.32 1.70
N MET A 89 -12.60 -6.46 0.59
CA MET A 89 -13.92 -7.09 0.59
C MET A 89 -13.87 -8.56 1.03
N LYS A 90 -12.91 -9.32 0.50
CA LYS A 90 -12.77 -10.76 0.80
C LYS A 90 -12.26 -11.06 2.20
N SER A 91 -11.52 -10.13 2.82
CA SER A 91 -10.97 -10.31 4.16
C SER A 91 -11.74 -9.50 5.20
N CYS A 92 -11.48 -8.20 5.31
CA CYS A 92 -11.94 -7.39 6.44
C CYS A 92 -13.47 -7.31 6.48
N VAL A 93 -14.09 -6.99 5.33
CA VAL A 93 -15.55 -6.85 5.24
C VAL A 93 -16.23 -8.19 5.49
N ALA A 94 -15.83 -9.25 4.77
CA ALA A 94 -16.42 -10.57 4.92
C ALA A 94 -16.29 -11.14 6.34
N ASN A 95 -15.17 -10.89 7.03
CA ASN A 95 -14.98 -11.34 8.41
C ASN A 95 -15.86 -10.56 9.39
N ASN A 96 -15.92 -9.22 9.27
CA ASN A 96 -16.76 -8.39 10.14
C ASN A 96 -18.25 -8.76 10.03
N ILE A 97 -18.76 -8.99 8.81
CA ILE A 97 -20.14 -9.45 8.60
C ILE A 97 -20.38 -10.80 9.29
N ARG A 98 -19.44 -11.75 9.21
CA ARG A 98 -19.58 -13.06 9.89
C ARG A 98 -19.57 -12.94 11.42
N GLU A 99 -18.91 -11.91 11.93
CA GLU A 99 -18.86 -11.59 13.36
C GLU A 99 -20.08 -10.77 13.83
N GLY A 100 -20.97 -10.38 12.91
CA GLY A 100 -22.16 -9.56 13.20
C GLY A 100 -21.89 -8.06 13.28
N ASN A 101 -20.71 -7.61 12.86
CA ASN A 101 -20.28 -6.21 12.85
C ASN A 101 -20.63 -5.56 11.49
N ASP A 102 -21.92 -5.34 11.26
CA ASP A 102 -22.44 -4.85 9.97
C ASP A 102 -22.09 -3.38 9.69
N GLU A 103 -21.62 -2.61 10.68
CA GLU A 103 -21.19 -1.21 10.52
C GLU A 103 -20.04 -1.05 9.51
N ILE A 104 -19.31 -2.13 9.21
CA ILE A 104 -18.27 -2.15 8.17
C ILE A 104 -18.84 -1.84 6.77
N ILE A 105 -20.12 -2.12 6.53
CA ILE A 105 -20.80 -1.84 5.26
C ILE A 105 -20.91 -0.34 5.04
N ASP A 106 -21.26 0.42 6.07
CA ASP A 106 -21.36 1.89 5.98
C ASP A 106 -19.98 2.50 5.71
N GLU A 107 -18.93 2.01 6.37
CA GLU A 107 -17.54 2.40 6.10
C GLU A 107 -17.14 2.10 4.63
N LEU A 108 -17.53 0.93 4.11
CA LEU A 108 -17.28 0.57 2.72
C LEU A 108 -18.02 1.49 1.75
N VAL A 109 -19.28 1.83 2.01
CA VAL A 109 -20.07 2.75 1.17
C VAL A 109 -19.40 4.12 1.10
N VAL A 110 -18.99 4.68 2.23
CA VAL A 110 -18.27 5.96 2.29
C VAL A 110 -16.95 5.89 1.52
N THR A 111 -16.24 4.76 1.60
CA THR A 111 -15.00 4.55 0.86
C THR A 111 -15.23 4.49 -0.64
N LEU A 112 -16.24 3.74 -1.11
CA LEU A 112 -16.60 3.65 -2.53
C LEU A 112 -17.01 5.02 -3.11
N GLN A 113 -17.77 5.81 -2.34
CA GLN A 113 -18.13 7.18 -2.75
C GLN A 113 -16.92 8.10 -2.96
N LYS A 114 -15.79 7.85 -2.27
CA LYS A 114 -14.54 8.60 -2.49
C LYS A 114 -13.78 8.12 -3.72
N LEU A 115 -13.87 6.82 -4.03
CA LEU A 115 -13.17 6.21 -5.17
C LEU A 115 -13.86 6.44 -6.52
N MET A 116 -15.15 6.74 -6.52
CA MET A 116 -15.96 6.95 -7.72
C MET A 116 -16.12 8.43 -8.10
N LYS A 117 -15.31 9.32 -7.52
CA LYS A 117 -15.29 10.74 -7.89
C LYS A 117 -14.47 11.00 -9.14
#